data_AF-A0A944JM40-F1
#
_entry.id   AF-A0A944JM40-F1
#
_cell.length_a   1.000
_cell.length_b   1.000
_cell.length_c   1.000
_cell.angle_alpha   90.00
_cell.angle_beta   90.00
_cell.angle_gamma   90.00
#
_symmetry.space_group_name_H-M   'P 1'
#
loop_
_entity.id
_entity.type
_entity.pdbx_description
1 polymer ?
#
loop_
_entity_poly.entity_id
_entity_poly.type
_entity_poly.pdbx_seq_one_letter_code
_entity_poly.pdbx_strand_id
1 'polypeptide(L)'
;MRVLTVPPAVRPDAAAAGGVISGAAISGAGTSGAGTSGAGTSGATTSGAATSGGAATSAYETDEERWRAVRDGDGAADGKFYYVVRTTGIYSRPSCVARLARRENVEFHSSLEEVRALGYRPCRRCHPDEPELNRYYADTVARACLLMDGALTPPNLDAVARSAGYSRFHFHRMFKSLTGVTPYAYWTAVRARRVRAELIGARTVSDAIYQAGFNSNGQFYAASSAILGMTPQEFRAGGAGVRIRSAVGTTSLGPVLVAATAKGVCAVLSDAGGGPDAARLRARLTALFPHACHDEDDPALGELVAQALSRAELPDSGRELLPPTALRTCLRERIRQELTPLPTPHPTAKPDPLPTLRAG
;
A
#
# COMPACT_ATOMS: atom_id res chain seq x y z
N MET A 1 -40.05 6.75 21.94
CA MET A 1 -40.76 7.76 21.13
C MET A 1 -40.29 9.14 21.54
N ARG A 2 -39.31 9.70 20.81
CA ARG A 2 -39.01 11.12 20.66
C ARG A 2 -37.97 11.23 19.54
N VAL A 3 -38.47 11.65 18.38
CA VAL A 3 -37.74 11.88 17.14
C VAL A 3 -36.95 13.17 17.31
N LEU A 4 -35.63 13.13 17.10
CA LEU A 4 -34.81 14.33 16.94
C LEU A 4 -34.49 14.46 15.44
N THR A 5 -35.18 15.42 14.84
CA THR A 5 -35.05 15.88 13.46
C THR A 5 -33.72 16.61 13.24
N VAL A 6 -33.05 16.28 12.14
CA VAL A 6 -31.81 16.92 11.67
C VAL A 6 -32.16 18.16 10.85
N PRO A 7 -31.60 19.36 11.13
CA PRO A 7 -31.75 20.52 10.23
C PRO A 7 -30.75 20.47 9.06
N PRO A 8 -31.13 20.93 7.85
CA PRO A 8 -30.25 20.92 6.68
C PRO A 8 -29.21 22.05 6.73
N ALA A 9 -27.98 21.74 6.33
CA ALA A 9 -26.89 22.72 6.26
C ALA A 9 -27.04 23.64 5.04
N VAL A 10 -26.92 24.92 5.33
CA VAL A 10 -27.00 26.09 4.45
C VAL A 10 -25.82 26.15 3.48
N ARG A 11 -26.09 26.48 2.22
CA ARG A 11 -25.10 26.83 1.19
C ARG A 11 -24.52 28.23 1.45
N PRO A 12 -23.22 28.47 1.25
CA PRO A 12 -22.74 29.82 0.99
C PRO A 12 -22.67 30.11 -0.52
N ASP A 13 -23.29 31.23 -0.88
CA ASP A 13 -23.29 31.85 -2.20
C ASP A 13 -21.99 32.64 -2.48
N ALA A 14 -21.76 32.87 -3.76
CA ALA A 14 -20.53 33.33 -4.41
C ALA A 14 -20.27 34.85 -4.41
N ALA A 15 -19.00 35.25 -4.67
CA ALA A 15 -18.49 36.46 -5.37
C ALA A 15 -17.07 36.82 -4.84
N ALA A 16 -16.06 37.28 -5.58
CA ALA A 16 -15.86 37.64 -6.99
C ALA A 16 -14.34 37.86 -7.27
N ALA A 17 -14.01 38.17 -8.54
CA ALA A 17 -12.72 38.51 -9.19
C ALA A 17 -12.03 37.32 -9.89
N GLY A 18 -11.82 37.26 -11.21
CA GLY A 18 -11.89 38.25 -12.29
C GLY A 18 -10.55 38.30 -13.02
N GLY A 19 -10.51 37.89 -14.29
CA GLY A 19 -9.44 38.30 -15.23
C GLY A 19 -8.86 37.24 -16.19
N VAL A 20 -9.43 37.22 -17.40
CA VAL A 20 -8.82 37.13 -18.75
C VAL A 20 -7.75 36.06 -19.12
N ILE A 21 -8.04 35.27 -20.17
CA ILE A 21 -7.37 35.31 -21.50
C ILE A 21 -8.14 34.49 -22.56
N SER A 22 -8.23 35.07 -23.78
CA SER A 22 -8.66 34.50 -25.09
C SER A 22 -8.09 33.11 -25.38
N GLY A 23 -8.69 32.19 -26.16
CA GLY A 23 -9.53 32.34 -27.35
C GLY A 23 -8.72 31.91 -28.58
N ALA A 24 -9.02 30.74 -29.15
CA ALA A 24 -8.71 30.39 -30.54
C ALA A 24 -9.52 29.14 -30.96
N ALA A 25 -10.48 29.36 -31.84
CA ALA A 25 -11.19 28.35 -32.60
C ALA A 25 -10.36 27.92 -33.82
N ILE A 26 -10.54 26.68 -34.28
CA ILE A 26 -10.43 26.32 -35.70
C ILE A 26 -11.41 25.18 -36.03
N SER A 27 -12.13 25.41 -37.12
CA SER A 27 -13.18 24.61 -37.76
C SER A 27 -12.64 23.54 -38.71
N GLY A 28 -13.53 22.63 -39.15
CA GLY A 28 -13.44 21.86 -40.41
C GLY A 28 -13.78 20.38 -40.20
N ALA A 29 -14.99 19.87 -40.49
CA ALA A 29 -15.66 19.65 -41.79
C ALA A 29 -15.12 18.44 -42.60
N GLY A 30 -16.03 17.55 -43.04
CA GLY A 30 -15.79 16.49 -44.04
C GLY A 30 -16.37 15.12 -43.63
N THR A 31 -17.67 14.83 -43.81
CA THR A 31 -18.36 14.26 -44.99
C THR A 31 -18.22 12.74 -45.22
N SER A 32 -19.41 12.10 -45.18
CA SER A 32 -19.94 11.06 -46.11
C SER A 32 -19.40 9.63 -46.13
N GLY A 33 -20.34 8.67 -46.14
CA GLY A 33 -20.13 7.31 -46.65
C GLY A 33 -21.19 6.30 -46.21
N ALA A 34 -22.34 6.28 -46.88
CA ALA A 34 -23.34 5.21 -46.80
C ALA A 34 -22.89 4.00 -47.65
N GLY A 35 -23.23 2.78 -47.22
CA GLY A 35 -22.99 1.54 -47.96
C GLY A 35 -23.83 0.39 -47.41
N THR A 36 -24.63 -0.21 -48.28
CA THR A 36 -25.80 -1.06 -48.03
C THR A 36 -25.51 -2.57 -48.01
N SER A 37 -26.37 -3.29 -47.28
CA SER A 37 -27.01 -4.60 -47.62
C SER A 37 -26.17 -5.86 -47.87
N GLY A 38 -26.62 -6.96 -47.23
CA GLY A 38 -26.33 -8.33 -47.66
C GLY A 38 -26.99 -9.37 -46.75
N ALA A 39 -28.16 -9.87 -47.17
CA ALA A 39 -28.83 -11.01 -46.57
C ALA A 39 -28.28 -12.33 -47.16
N GLY A 40 -28.20 -13.38 -46.35
CA GLY A 40 -27.83 -14.73 -46.78
C GLY A 40 -28.21 -15.78 -45.72
N THR A 41 -29.30 -16.49 -45.99
CA THR A 41 -29.80 -17.67 -45.28
C THR A 41 -28.95 -18.91 -45.56
N SER A 42 -28.72 -19.78 -44.57
CA SER A 42 -29.04 -21.23 -44.59
C SER A 42 -28.42 -21.96 -43.39
N GLY A 43 -29.20 -22.88 -42.80
CA GLY A 43 -28.87 -23.55 -41.54
C GLY A 43 -28.03 -24.82 -41.65
N ALA A 44 -27.70 -25.38 -40.48
CA ALA A 44 -27.38 -26.79 -40.27
C ALA A 44 -27.50 -27.12 -38.77
N THR A 45 -28.39 -28.06 -38.46
CA THR A 45 -28.48 -28.82 -37.22
C THR A 45 -27.20 -29.61 -36.97
N THR A 46 -26.67 -29.64 -35.75
CA THR A 46 -26.22 -30.87 -35.07
C THR A 46 -25.68 -30.62 -33.65
N SER A 47 -26.17 -31.49 -32.76
CA SER A 47 -25.44 -32.10 -31.64
C SER A 47 -25.03 -31.24 -30.46
N GLY A 48 -25.79 -31.44 -29.37
CA GLY A 48 -25.36 -31.14 -28.02
C GLY A 48 -24.06 -31.85 -27.68
N ALA A 49 -23.09 -31.06 -27.24
CA ALA A 49 -22.02 -31.51 -26.39
C ALA A 49 -22.31 -30.92 -25.00
N ALA A 50 -22.58 -31.80 -24.04
CA ALA A 50 -22.50 -31.46 -22.65
C ALA A 50 -21.05 -31.02 -22.38
N THR A 51 -20.84 -29.71 -22.29
CA THR A 51 -19.65 -29.18 -21.63
C THR A 51 -19.82 -29.54 -20.17
N SER A 52 -19.21 -30.66 -19.78
CA SER A 52 -18.85 -30.92 -18.39
C SER A 52 -18.13 -29.66 -17.90
N GLY A 53 -18.83 -28.88 -17.08
CA GLY A 53 -18.22 -27.78 -16.37
C GLY A 53 -17.03 -28.34 -15.62
N GLY A 54 -15.83 -27.97 -16.05
CA GLY A 54 -14.63 -28.16 -15.26
C GLY A 54 -14.91 -27.47 -13.93
N ALA A 55 -15.20 -28.27 -12.90
CA ALA A 55 -15.30 -27.78 -11.54
C ALA A 55 -13.98 -27.06 -11.27
N ALA A 56 -14.06 -25.75 -11.06
CA ALA A 56 -12.93 -24.98 -10.57
C ALA A 56 -12.43 -25.69 -9.31
N THR A 57 -11.22 -26.24 -9.36
CA THR A 57 -10.56 -26.88 -8.21
C THR A 57 -10.70 -25.94 -7.04
N SER A 58 -11.43 -26.36 -6.01
CA SER A 58 -11.71 -25.46 -4.90
C SER A 58 -10.40 -25.23 -4.19
N ALA A 59 -9.93 -23.99 -4.13
CA ALA A 59 -8.78 -23.68 -3.29
C ALA A 59 -9.15 -24.09 -1.84
N TYR A 60 -8.24 -24.77 -1.14
CA TYR A 60 -8.37 -25.23 0.26
C TYR A 60 -9.26 -26.49 0.46
N GLU A 61 -8.93 -27.59 -0.24
CA GLU A 61 -9.63 -28.88 -0.10
C GLU A 61 -9.19 -29.65 1.15
N THR A 62 -7.91 -29.52 1.52
CA THR A 62 -7.33 -30.23 2.67
C THR A 62 -7.18 -29.35 3.91
N ASP A 63 -7.21 -29.97 5.08
CA ASP A 63 -6.98 -29.27 6.35
C ASP A 63 -5.56 -28.69 6.46
N GLU A 64 -4.57 -29.32 5.84
CA GLU A 64 -3.20 -28.80 5.75
C GLU A 64 -3.13 -27.50 4.94
N GLU A 65 -3.88 -27.38 3.85
CA GLU A 65 -3.99 -26.15 3.06
C GLU A 65 -4.73 -25.05 3.84
N ARG A 66 -5.83 -25.41 4.51
CA ARG A 66 -6.58 -24.48 5.37
C ARG A 66 -5.71 -23.99 6.53
N TRP A 67 -4.93 -24.88 7.13
CA TRP A 67 -4.01 -24.50 8.20
C TRP A 67 -2.88 -23.59 7.72
N ARG A 68 -2.33 -23.85 6.54
CA ARG A 68 -1.35 -22.96 5.90
C ARG A 68 -1.95 -21.57 5.70
N ALA A 69 -3.15 -21.48 5.13
CA ALA A 69 -3.86 -20.21 4.94
C ALA A 69 -4.08 -19.45 6.25
N VAL A 70 -4.52 -20.13 7.33
CA VAL A 70 -4.67 -19.51 8.66
C VAL A 70 -3.35 -19.01 9.23
N ARG A 71 -2.27 -19.79 9.09
CA ARG A 71 -0.96 -19.39 9.60
C ARG A 71 -0.39 -18.19 8.87
N ASP A 72 -0.61 -18.16 7.56
CA ASP A 72 -0.09 -17.12 6.68
C ASP A 72 -1.03 -15.89 6.66
N GLY A 73 -2.20 -15.98 7.29
CA GLY A 73 -3.20 -14.92 7.38
C GLY A 73 -3.87 -14.61 6.03
N ASP A 74 -4.01 -15.63 5.17
CA ASP A 74 -4.48 -15.50 3.79
C ASP A 74 -5.97 -15.16 3.72
N GLY A 75 -6.29 -13.91 3.42
CA GLY A 75 -7.66 -13.46 3.23
C GLY A 75 -8.26 -13.80 1.88
N ALA A 76 -7.51 -14.34 0.91
CA ALA A 76 -8.14 -15.01 -0.22
C ALA A 76 -8.89 -16.27 0.23
N ALA A 77 -8.64 -16.77 1.44
CA ALA A 77 -9.40 -17.82 2.09
C ALA A 77 -10.62 -17.32 2.90
N ASP A 78 -10.74 -16.02 3.15
CA ASP A 78 -11.88 -15.46 3.87
C ASP A 78 -13.18 -15.73 3.08
N GLY A 79 -14.21 -16.22 3.78
CA GLY A 79 -15.48 -16.59 3.17
C GLY A 79 -15.49 -17.97 2.49
N LYS A 80 -14.33 -18.59 2.23
CA LYS A 80 -14.24 -19.96 1.69
C LYS A 80 -14.31 -21.01 2.80
N PHE A 81 -13.71 -20.72 3.95
CA PHE A 81 -13.86 -21.52 5.16
C PHE A 81 -13.69 -20.65 6.41
N TYR A 82 -13.99 -21.23 7.56
CA TYR A 82 -13.85 -20.65 8.89
C TYR A 82 -13.15 -21.67 9.77
N TYR A 83 -12.36 -21.19 10.74
CA TYR A 83 -11.72 -22.08 11.69
C TYR A 83 -12.24 -21.82 13.10
N VAL A 84 -12.38 -22.91 13.86
CA VAL A 84 -12.80 -22.91 15.25
C VAL A 84 -11.63 -23.30 16.13
N VAL A 85 -11.46 -22.60 17.25
CA VAL A 85 -10.53 -23.01 18.31
C VAL A 85 -11.32 -23.69 19.43
N ARG A 86 -11.30 -25.02 19.47
CA ARG A 86 -12.11 -25.84 20.40
C ARG A 86 -11.99 -25.41 21.85
N THR A 87 -10.78 -25.12 22.30
CA THR A 87 -10.50 -24.74 23.70
C THR A 87 -11.12 -23.41 24.11
N THR A 88 -11.42 -22.53 23.16
CA THR A 88 -12.04 -21.22 23.43
C THR A 88 -13.49 -21.14 22.96
N GLY A 89 -13.92 -22.08 22.11
CA GLY A 89 -15.24 -22.05 21.47
C GLY A 89 -15.44 -20.87 20.53
N ILE A 90 -14.36 -20.29 20.00
CA ILE A 90 -14.39 -19.11 19.13
C ILE A 90 -14.09 -19.52 17.69
N TYR A 91 -14.91 -19.05 16.75
CA TYR A 91 -14.63 -19.17 15.32
C TYR A 91 -14.19 -17.86 14.69
N SER A 92 -13.30 -17.95 13.70
CA SER A 92 -12.66 -16.82 13.05
C SER A 92 -12.54 -17.03 11.54
N ARG A 93 -12.31 -15.94 10.80
CA ARG A 93 -11.87 -16.00 9.40
C ARG A 93 -10.37 -16.34 9.32
N PRO A 94 -9.89 -16.95 8.22
CA PRO A 94 -8.48 -17.27 8.03
C PRO A 94 -7.52 -16.07 8.18
N SER A 95 -7.92 -14.86 7.74
CA SER A 95 -7.12 -13.63 7.89
C SER A 95 -7.09 -13.05 9.32
N CYS A 96 -7.68 -13.71 10.32
CA CYS A 96 -7.83 -13.15 11.65
C CYS A 96 -6.50 -12.94 12.36
N VAL A 97 -6.21 -11.68 12.74
CA VAL A 97 -5.02 -11.28 13.53
C VAL A 97 -5.04 -11.72 15.01
N ALA A 98 -5.91 -12.68 15.36
CA ALA A 98 -5.89 -13.30 16.67
C ALA A 98 -4.60 -14.11 16.85
N ARG A 99 -4.12 -14.25 18.10
CA ARG A 99 -3.01 -15.17 18.37
C ARG A 99 -3.44 -16.58 17.95
N LEU A 100 -2.65 -17.22 17.11
CA LEU A 100 -2.93 -18.57 16.64
C LEU A 100 -2.92 -19.56 17.81
N ALA A 101 -3.93 -20.42 17.83
CA ALA A 101 -3.99 -21.56 18.72
C ALA A 101 -3.05 -22.68 18.22
N ARG A 102 -2.82 -23.71 19.03
CA ARG A 102 -2.12 -24.92 18.56
C ARG A 102 -2.97 -25.62 17.51
N ARG A 103 -2.34 -26.12 16.44
CA ARG A 103 -2.98 -26.85 15.33
C ARG A 103 -3.93 -27.94 15.82
N GLU A 104 -3.53 -28.66 16.86
CA GLU A 104 -4.29 -29.74 17.46
C GLU A 104 -5.68 -29.30 17.94
N ASN A 105 -5.87 -28.02 18.31
CA ASN A 105 -7.11 -27.46 18.84
C ASN A 105 -7.97 -26.74 17.78
N VAL A 106 -7.57 -26.83 16.51
CA VAL A 106 -8.20 -26.09 15.41
C VAL A 106 -8.98 -27.05 14.51
N GLU A 107 -10.23 -26.68 14.22
CA GLU A 107 -11.12 -27.36 13.28
C GLU A 107 -11.56 -26.39 12.19
N PHE A 108 -11.88 -26.90 11.00
CA PHE A 108 -12.28 -26.11 9.85
C PHE A 108 -13.70 -26.45 9.41
N HIS A 109 -14.45 -25.43 9.01
CA HIS A 109 -15.82 -25.54 8.51
C HIS A 109 -16.00 -24.66 7.28
N SER A 110 -16.80 -25.10 6.32
CA SER A 110 -17.03 -24.35 5.06
C SER A 110 -18.13 -23.29 5.19
N SER A 111 -18.98 -23.36 6.22
CA SER A 111 -20.10 -22.44 6.41
C SER A 111 -20.18 -21.85 7.82
N LEU A 112 -20.53 -20.57 7.90
CA LEU A 112 -20.87 -19.90 9.17
C LEU A 112 -22.11 -20.51 9.84
N GLU A 113 -23.06 -20.97 9.04
CA GLU A 113 -24.31 -21.53 9.53
C GLU A 113 -24.05 -22.80 10.34
N GLU A 114 -23.19 -23.69 9.82
CA GLU A 114 -22.74 -24.91 10.48
C GLU A 114 -22.07 -24.60 11.82
N VAL A 115 -21.10 -23.68 11.81
CA VAL A 115 -20.34 -23.30 13.02
C VAL A 115 -21.24 -22.70 14.09
N ARG A 116 -22.23 -21.90 13.70
CA ARG A 116 -23.22 -21.34 14.63
C ARG A 116 -24.15 -22.41 15.18
N ALA A 117 -24.59 -23.35 14.36
CA ALA A 117 -25.42 -24.48 14.80
C ALA A 117 -24.70 -25.35 15.84
N LEU A 118 -23.36 -25.44 15.76
CA LEU A 118 -22.51 -26.11 16.76
C LEU A 118 -22.31 -25.30 18.07
N GLY A 119 -22.86 -24.08 18.18
CA GLY A 119 -22.84 -23.28 19.40
C GLY A 119 -21.57 -22.46 19.63
N TYR A 120 -20.68 -22.40 18.64
CA TYR A 120 -19.47 -21.58 18.72
C TYR A 120 -19.79 -20.07 18.62
N ARG A 121 -18.93 -19.24 19.21
CA ARG A 121 -19.09 -17.78 19.27
C ARG A 121 -18.23 -17.09 18.20
N PRO A 122 -18.72 -16.03 17.53
CA PRO A 122 -17.90 -15.29 16.56
C PRO A 122 -16.75 -14.57 17.25
N CYS A 123 -15.61 -14.55 16.57
CA CYS A 123 -14.45 -13.80 17.02
C CYS A 123 -14.71 -12.28 16.99
N ARG A 124 -14.54 -11.64 18.14
CA ARG A 124 -14.66 -10.17 18.30
C ARG A 124 -13.50 -9.37 17.70
N ARG A 125 -12.57 -10.02 17.00
CA ARG A 125 -11.46 -9.33 16.29
C ARG A 125 -11.72 -9.23 14.81
N CYS A 126 -12.03 -10.35 14.16
CA CYS A 126 -12.32 -10.37 12.72
C CYS A 126 -13.80 -10.15 12.41
N HIS A 127 -14.70 -10.19 13.40
CA HIS A 127 -16.15 -10.01 13.23
C HIS A 127 -16.68 -10.76 12.00
N PRO A 128 -16.54 -12.10 11.98
CA PRO A 128 -16.83 -12.91 10.78
C PRO A 128 -18.29 -12.77 10.31
N ASP A 129 -19.19 -12.37 11.21
CA ASP A 129 -20.61 -12.22 10.95
C ASP A 129 -21.03 -10.82 10.51
N GLU A 130 -20.16 -9.81 10.63
CA GLU A 130 -20.53 -8.39 10.56
C GLU A 130 -19.78 -7.68 9.42
N PRO A 131 -20.11 -7.94 8.15
CA PRO A 131 -19.46 -7.28 7.00
C PRO A 131 -19.69 -5.77 7.01
N GLU A 132 -20.85 -5.29 7.46
CA GLU A 132 -21.14 -3.85 7.58
C GLU A 132 -20.26 -3.16 8.63
N LEU A 133 -20.00 -3.82 9.77
CA LEU A 133 -19.08 -3.29 10.78
C LEU A 133 -17.66 -3.17 10.23
N ASN A 134 -17.19 -4.18 9.48
CA ASN A 134 -15.89 -4.15 8.82
C ASN A 134 -15.79 -2.98 7.81
N ARG A 135 -16.85 -2.72 7.03
CA ARG A 135 -16.93 -1.54 6.15
C ARG A 135 -16.90 -0.23 6.95
N TYR A 136 -17.65 -0.14 8.04
CA TYR A 136 -17.64 1.05 8.89
C TYR A 136 -16.26 1.33 9.52
N TYR A 137 -15.54 0.28 9.94
CA TYR A 137 -14.15 0.37 10.39
C TYR A 137 -13.25 0.89 9.27
N ALA A 138 -13.36 0.33 8.06
CA ALA A 138 -12.59 0.77 6.91
C ALA A 138 -12.87 2.23 6.54
N ASP A 139 -14.13 2.67 6.53
CA ASP A 139 -14.52 4.06 6.27
C ASP A 139 -13.93 5.01 7.31
N THR A 140 -13.92 4.58 8.59
CA THR A 140 -13.33 5.36 9.68
C THR A 140 -11.82 5.51 9.52
N VAL A 141 -11.12 4.43 9.15
CA VAL A 141 -9.69 4.45 8.85
C VAL A 141 -9.39 5.29 7.61
N ALA A 142 -10.19 5.15 6.54
CA ALA A 142 -10.03 5.92 5.31
C ALA A 142 -10.15 7.44 5.56
N ARG A 143 -11.13 7.87 6.36
CA ARG A 143 -11.25 9.27 6.79
C ARG A 143 -10.02 9.75 7.57
N ALA A 144 -9.50 8.92 8.48
CA ALA A 144 -8.29 9.26 9.23
C ALA A 144 -7.06 9.40 8.33
N CYS A 145 -6.90 8.50 7.35
CA CYS A 145 -5.84 8.57 6.34
C CYS A 145 -5.94 9.86 5.52
N LEU A 146 -7.13 10.22 5.04
CA LEU A 146 -7.36 11.47 4.31
C LEU A 146 -6.99 12.71 5.12
N LEU A 147 -7.35 12.74 6.41
CA LEU A 147 -6.97 13.84 7.32
C LEU A 147 -5.44 13.92 7.49
N MET A 148 -4.77 12.77 7.68
CA MET A 148 -3.31 12.72 7.76
C MET A 148 -2.65 13.16 6.44
N ASP A 149 -3.18 12.74 5.30
CA ASP A 149 -2.66 13.10 3.97
C ASP A 149 -2.74 14.61 3.69
N GLY A 150 -3.70 15.32 4.27
CA GLY A 150 -3.88 16.78 4.12
C GLY A 150 -3.31 17.66 5.24
N ALA A 151 -3.11 17.15 6.45
CA ALA A 151 -2.70 17.96 7.60
C ALA A 151 -1.20 18.27 7.62
N LEU A 152 -0.76 19.50 7.95
CA LEU A 152 0.67 19.85 8.15
C LEU A 152 1.22 19.41 9.51
N THR A 153 0.36 19.40 10.53
CA THR A 153 0.70 19.00 11.90
C THR A 153 0.04 17.66 12.24
N PRO A 154 0.57 16.92 13.24
CA PRO A 154 0.00 15.63 13.63
C PRO A 154 -1.48 15.78 13.98
N PRO A 155 -2.40 15.07 13.30
CA PRO A 155 -3.81 15.18 13.60
C PRO A 155 -4.11 14.63 14.99
N ASN A 156 -5.10 15.21 15.66
CA ASN A 156 -5.57 14.72 16.94
C ASN A 156 -6.35 13.41 16.74
N LEU A 157 -5.65 12.28 16.82
CA LEU A 157 -6.24 10.95 16.68
C LEU A 157 -7.33 10.68 17.72
N ASP A 158 -7.26 11.29 18.90
CA ASP A 158 -8.30 11.15 19.93
C ASP A 158 -9.58 11.86 19.54
N ALA A 159 -9.49 12.95 18.78
CA ALA A 159 -10.66 13.62 18.21
C ALA A 159 -11.28 12.79 17.08
N VAL A 160 -10.46 12.21 16.19
CA VAL A 160 -10.92 11.35 15.08
C VAL A 160 -11.55 10.05 15.61
N ALA A 161 -10.95 9.43 16.63
CA ALA A 161 -11.52 8.25 17.26
C ALA A 161 -12.87 8.55 17.91
N ARG A 162 -12.95 9.65 18.67
CA ARG A 162 -14.18 10.06 19.36
C ARG A 162 -15.32 10.42 18.40
N SER A 163 -15.04 11.08 17.27
CA SER A 163 -16.07 11.43 16.29
C SER A 163 -16.69 10.20 15.62
N ALA A 164 -15.98 9.07 15.62
CA ALA A 164 -16.48 7.77 15.16
C ALA A 164 -16.99 6.86 16.30
N GLY A 165 -17.11 7.37 17.53
CA GLY A 165 -17.61 6.61 18.68
C GLY A 165 -16.61 5.62 19.30
N TYR A 166 -15.31 5.74 19.00
CA TYR A 166 -14.28 4.83 19.50
C TYR A 166 -13.36 5.47 20.55
N SER A 167 -12.86 4.63 21.46
CA SER A 167 -11.71 5.00 22.28
C SER A 167 -10.43 5.01 21.44
N ARG A 168 -9.43 5.80 21.87
CA ARG A 168 -8.09 5.85 21.25
C ARG A 168 -7.48 4.47 21.06
N PHE A 169 -7.56 3.62 22.09
CA PHE A 169 -6.97 2.28 22.06
C PHE A 169 -7.68 1.34 21.10
N HIS A 170 -9.00 1.44 20.99
CA HIS A 170 -9.76 0.70 19.98
C HIS A 170 -9.32 1.17 18.59
N PHE A 171 -9.39 2.48 18.33
CA PHE A 171 -9.02 3.06 17.04
C PHE A 171 -7.59 2.67 16.62
N HIS A 172 -6.62 2.69 17.53
CA HIS A 172 -5.26 2.28 17.24
C HIS A 172 -5.17 0.80 16.79
N ARG A 173 -5.87 -0.11 17.48
CA ARG A 173 -5.88 -1.54 17.11
C ARG A 173 -6.58 -1.77 15.77
N MET A 174 -7.73 -1.14 15.56
CA MET A 174 -8.50 -1.18 14.32
C MET A 174 -7.69 -0.66 13.12
N PHE A 175 -7.02 0.49 13.30
CA PHE A 175 -6.17 1.06 12.27
C PHE A 175 -5.04 0.09 11.91
N LYS A 176 -4.35 -0.48 12.92
CA LYS A 176 -3.26 -1.44 12.67
C LYS A 176 -3.74 -2.74 12.05
N SER A 177 -4.91 -3.26 12.43
CA SER A 177 -5.45 -4.50 11.84
C SER A 177 -5.85 -4.35 10.38
N LEU A 178 -6.29 -3.16 9.96
CA LEU A 178 -6.65 -2.90 8.57
C LEU A 178 -5.44 -2.47 7.73
N THR A 179 -4.55 -1.63 8.27
CA THR A 179 -3.44 -1.04 7.48
C THR A 179 -2.11 -1.77 7.61
N GLY A 180 -1.97 -2.65 8.62
CA GLY A 180 -0.69 -3.26 9.00
C GLY A 180 0.29 -2.31 9.71
N VAL A 181 0.02 -1.00 9.78
CA VAL A 181 0.88 0.00 10.42
C VAL A 181 0.13 0.75 11.52
N THR A 182 0.85 1.41 12.43
CA THR A 182 0.19 2.26 13.44
C THR A 182 -0.22 3.60 12.82
N PRO A 183 -1.21 4.31 13.39
CA PRO A 183 -1.54 5.67 12.95
C PRO A 183 -0.34 6.62 12.95
N TYR A 184 0.55 6.49 13.94
CA TYR A 184 1.75 7.32 14.04
C TYR A 184 2.77 6.98 12.95
N ALA A 185 2.95 5.70 12.62
CA ALA A 185 3.81 5.28 11.51
C ALA A 185 3.26 5.78 10.16
N TYR A 186 1.95 5.67 9.94
CA TYR A 186 1.29 6.23 8.75
C TYR A 186 1.55 7.74 8.63
N TRP A 187 1.30 8.49 9.70
CA TRP A 187 1.56 9.93 9.75
C TRP A 187 3.03 10.27 9.45
N THR A 188 3.96 9.53 10.03
CA THR A 188 5.40 9.72 9.80
C THR A 188 5.77 9.45 8.33
N ALA A 189 5.17 8.42 7.72
CA ALA A 189 5.35 8.10 6.30
C ALA A 189 4.81 9.21 5.37
N VAL A 190 3.65 9.80 5.70
CA VAL A 190 3.09 10.95 4.97
C VAL A 190 4.03 12.15 5.05
N ARG A 191 4.53 12.48 6.25
CA ARG A 191 5.50 13.58 6.42
C ARG A 191 6.79 13.32 5.65
N ALA A 192 7.33 12.11 5.73
CA ALA A 192 8.52 11.70 4.97
C ALA A 192 8.32 11.86 3.45
N ARG A 193 7.14 11.52 2.94
CA ARG A 193 6.79 11.73 1.52
C ARG A 193 6.77 13.22 1.16
N ARG A 194 6.22 14.09 2.02
CA ARG A 194 6.21 15.54 1.78
C ARG A 194 7.61 16.12 1.79
N VAL A 195 8.45 15.78 2.77
CA VAL A 195 9.87 16.18 2.79
C VAL A 195 10.53 15.87 1.46
N ARG A 196 10.39 14.63 0.97
CA ARG A 196 11.01 14.19 -0.28
C ARG A 196 10.52 15.02 -1.48
N ALA A 197 9.23 15.38 -1.51
CA ALA A 197 8.66 16.22 -2.56
C ALA A 197 9.17 17.67 -2.49
N GLU A 198 9.17 18.27 -1.30
CA GLU A 198 9.63 19.64 -1.08
C GLU A 198 11.13 19.80 -1.34
N LEU A 199 11.96 18.81 -0.97
CA LEU A 199 13.41 18.88 -1.18
C LEU A 199 13.83 18.96 -2.65
N ILE A 200 13.03 18.43 -3.58
CA ILE A 200 13.33 18.48 -5.01
C ILE A 200 13.17 19.91 -5.55
N GLY A 201 12.24 20.70 -5.00
CA GLY A 201 11.93 22.06 -5.46
C GLY A 201 12.46 23.20 -4.58
N ALA A 202 12.88 22.94 -3.35
CA ALA A 202 13.23 23.98 -2.38
C ALA A 202 14.60 24.65 -2.64
N ARG A 203 14.67 25.96 -2.32
CA ARG A 203 15.90 26.76 -2.42
C ARG A 203 16.94 26.37 -1.37
N THR A 204 16.48 26.00 -0.17
CA THR A 204 17.32 25.54 0.93
C THR A 204 16.73 24.30 1.60
N VAL A 205 17.58 23.51 2.25
CA VAL A 205 17.14 22.34 3.02
C VAL A 205 16.27 22.77 4.20
N SER A 206 16.59 23.88 4.85
CA SER A 206 15.80 24.45 5.95
C SER A 206 14.36 24.82 5.53
N ASP A 207 14.19 25.42 4.36
CA ASP A 207 12.86 25.78 3.85
C ASP A 207 12.01 24.52 3.60
N ALA A 208 12.59 23.48 2.99
CA ALA A 208 11.88 22.21 2.74
C ALA A 208 11.44 21.54 4.04
N ILE A 209 12.28 21.58 5.08
CA ILE A 209 11.99 21.02 6.40
C ILE A 209 10.78 21.72 7.03
N TYR A 210 10.75 23.06 6.99
CA TYR A 210 9.66 23.84 7.53
C TYR A 210 8.35 23.61 6.78
N GLN A 211 8.37 23.63 5.44
CA GLN A 211 7.19 23.37 4.61
C GLN A 211 6.65 21.94 4.77
N ALA A 212 7.51 20.98 5.11
CA ALA A 212 7.11 19.62 5.43
C ALA A 212 6.58 19.43 6.88
N GLY A 213 6.47 20.52 7.65
CA GLY A 213 5.90 20.51 9.01
C GLY A 213 6.85 19.98 10.08
N PHE A 214 8.15 20.21 9.97
CA PHE A 214 9.11 19.94 11.05
C PHE A 214 9.35 21.19 11.89
N ASN A 215 9.19 21.06 13.21
CA ASN A 215 9.36 22.16 14.16
C ASN A 215 10.82 22.41 14.56
N SER A 216 11.77 21.57 14.12
CA SER A 216 13.20 21.79 14.35
C SER A 216 14.08 21.07 13.32
N ASN A 217 15.19 21.73 12.94
CA ASN A 217 16.20 21.14 12.05
C ASN A 217 16.88 19.94 12.71
N GLY A 218 17.16 19.96 14.01
CA GLY A 218 17.81 18.86 14.73
C GLY A 218 17.03 17.55 14.68
N GLN A 219 15.71 17.60 14.89
CA GLN A 219 14.85 16.41 14.76
C GLN A 219 14.82 15.87 13.33
N PHE A 220 14.87 16.78 12.34
CA PHE A 220 14.94 16.37 10.95
C PHE A 220 16.25 15.66 10.62
N TYR A 221 17.40 16.25 10.96
CA TYR A 221 18.71 15.64 10.67
C TYR A 221 18.92 14.31 11.41
N ALA A 222 18.38 14.17 12.62
CA ALA A 222 18.40 12.89 13.34
C ALA A 222 17.58 11.80 12.61
N ALA A 223 16.49 12.18 11.94
CA ALA A 223 15.63 11.28 11.19
C ALA A 223 15.95 11.21 9.69
N SER A 224 16.83 12.08 9.17
CA SER A 224 16.95 12.32 7.73
C SER A 224 17.47 11.11 6.99
N SER A 225 18.42 10.38 7.57
CA SER A 225 18.96 9.15 6.97
C SER A 225 17.89 8.05 6.87
N ALA A 226 17.03 7.91 7.90
CA ALA A 226 15.91 6.97 7.86
C ALA A 226 14.82 7.41 6.85
N ILE A 227 14.60 8.72 6.72
CA ILE A 227 13.59 9.28 5.82
C ILE A 227 14.04 9.24 4.36
N LEU A 228 15.31 9.56 4.07
CA LEU A 228 15.82 9.79 2.72
C LEU A 228 16.70 8.65 2.19
N GLY A 229 17.20 7.78 3.07
CA GLY A 229 18.21 6.79 2.72
C GLY A 229 19.53 7.42 2.26
N MET A 230 19.75 8.71 2.49
CA MET A 230 20.96 9.48 2.19
C MET A 230 20.92 10.83 2.95
N THR A 231 21.94 11.68 2.82
CA THR A 231 21.86 13.05 3.37
C THR A 231 20.88 13.91 2.57
N PRO A 232 20.32 14.98 3.16
CA PRO A 232 19.47 15.92 2.44
C PRO A 232 20.17 16.60 1.26
N GLN A 233 21.49 16.85 1.36
CA GLN A 233 22.28 17.46 0.30
C GLN A 233 22.49 16.50 -0.88
N GLU A 234 22.86 15.24 -0.60
CA GLU A 234 22.96 14.19 -1.62
C GLU A 234 21.61 14.00 -2.34
N PHE A 235 20.50 13.97 -1.59
CA PHE A 235 19.16 13.81 -2.16
C PHE A 235 18.80 14.96 -3.11
N ARG A 236 19.04 16.21 -2.69
CA ARG A 236 18.77 17.40 -3.48
C ARG A 236 19.66 17.50 -4.72
N ALA A 237 20.91 17.04 -4.62
CA ALA A 237 21.84 17.01 -5.74
C ALA A 237 21.57 15.83 -6.71
N GLY A 238 20.37 15.25 -6.71
CA GLY A 238 20.03 14.13 -7.59
C GLY A 238 20.85 12.87 -7.33
N GLY A 239 21.34 12.68 -6.11
CA GLY A 239 22.18 11.55 -5.73
C GLY A 239 23.63 11.65 -6.17
N ALA A 240 24.14 12.86 -6.45
CA ALA A 240 25.54 13.07 -6.84
C ALA A 240 26.52 12.40 -5.87
N GLY A 241 27.39 11.53 -6.41
CA GLY A 241 28.38 10.77 -5.63
C GLY A 241 27.81 9.61 -4.81
N VAL A 242 26.52 9.30 -4.96
CA VAL A 242 25.84 8.19 -4.27
C VAL A 242 25.67 7.02 -5.22
N ARG A 243 26.03 5.82 -4.73
CA ARG A 243 25.72 4.55 -5.38
C ARG A 243 24.35 4.07 -4.88
N ILE A 244 23.43 3.85 -5.82
CA ILE A 244 22.07 3.37 -5.57
C ILE A 244 21.94 1.96 -6.14
N ARG A 245 21.70 1.00 -5.25
CA ARG A 245 21.42 -0.38 -5.61
C ARG A 245 19.91 -0.56 -5.66
N SER A 246 19.40 -1.22 -6.68
CA SER A 246 17.96 -1.42 -6.83
C SER A 246 17.58 -2.88 -7.10
N ALA A 247 16.40 -3.26 -6.63
CA ALA A 247 15.80 -4.55 -6.92
C ALA A 247 14.30 -4.37 -7.16
N VAL A 248 13.75 -5.18 -8.06
CA VAL A 248 12.33 -5.21 -8.39
C VAL A 248 11.70 -6.47 -7.82
N GLY A 249 10.49 -6.33 -7.31
CA GLY A 249 9.67 -7.46 -6.88
C GLY A 249 8.19 -7.19 -7.11
N THR A 250 7.35 -8.12 -6.67
CA THR A 250 5.90 -8.06 -6.80
C THR A 250 5.25 -8.11 -5.43
N THR A 251 4.12 -7.41 -5.30
CA THR A 251 3.26 -7.42 -4.12
C THR A 251 1.82 -7.60 -4.55
N SER A 252 0.91 -7.81 -3.60
CA SER A 252 -0.53 -7.83 -3.84
C SER A 252 -1.09 -6.54 -4.46
N LEU A 253 -0.35 -5.42 -4.37
CA LEU A 253 -0.71 -4.14 -5.01
C LEU A 253 -0.01 -3.91 -6.36
N GLY A 254 0.76 -4.89 -6.87
CA GLY A 254 1.48 -4.81 -8.13
C GLY A 254 3.02 -4.73 -7.98
N PRO A 255 3.73 -4.40 -9.08
CA PRO A 255 5.18 -4.34 -9.08
C PRO A 255 5.71 -3.18 -8.21
N VAL A 256 6.82 -3.46 -7.53
CA VAL A 256 7.50 -2.51 -6.65
C VAL A 256 9.00 -2.55 -6.93
N LEU A 257 9.62 -1.38 -6.96
CA LEU A 257 11.06 -1.21 -7.00
C LEU A 257 11.51 -0.64 -5.65
N VAL A 258 12.49 -1.30 -5.05
CA VAL A 258 13.17 -0.83 -3.85
C VAL A 258 14.56 -0.39 -4.25
N ALA A 259 14.94 0.83 -3.86
CA ALA A 259 16.27 1.38 -4.05
C ALA A 259 16.90 1.73 -2.70
N ALA A 260 18.16 1.37 -2.52
CA ALA A 260 18.89 1.57 -1.28
C ALA A 260 20.32 2.08 -1.54
N THR A 261 20.83 2.84 -0.57
CA THR A 261 22.24 3.27 -0.51
C THR A 261 22.90 2.63 0.70
N ALA A 262 24.17 2.96 0.95
CA ALA A 262 24.85 2.60 2.20
C ALA A 262 24.16 3.13 3.47
N LYS A 263 23.35 4.21 3.38
CA LYS A 263 22.63 4.81 4.53
C LYS A 263 21.20 4.28 4.71
N GLY A 264 20.70 3.45 3.79
CA GLY A 264 19.37 2.83 3.88
C GLY A 264 18.49 3.00 2.63
N VAL A 265 17.19 2.71 2.77
CA VAL A 265 16.22 2.73 1.66
C VAL A 265 15.96 4.16 1.18
N CYS A 266 16.45 4.50 -0.01
CA CYS A 266 16.26 5.82 -0.59
C CYS A 266 14.97 5.94 -1.40
N ALA A 267 14.44 4.86 -1.98
CA ALA A 267 13.15 4.89 -2.67
C ALA A 267 12.39 3.57 -2.59
N VAL A 268 11.07 3.67 -2.51
CA VAL A 268 10.13 2.55 -2.72
C VAL A 268 9.11 3.04 -3.73
N LEU A 269 9.27 2.62 -4.98
CA LEU A 269 8.47 3.04 -6.12
C LEU A 269 7.48 1.94 -6.47
N SER A 270 6.23 2.31 -6.66
CA SER A 270 5.17 1.39 -7.06
C SER A 270 4.33 2.04 -8.15
N ASP A 271 3.69 1.21 -8.96
CA ASP A 271 2.80 1.67 -10.01
C ASP A 271 1.35 1.23 -9.86
N ALA A 272 0.46 2.00 -10.47
CA ALA A 272 -0.98 1.77 -10.50
C ALA A 272 -1.42 0.98 -11.74
N GLY A 273 -0.65 1.07 -12.83
CA GLY A 273 -1.02 0.46 -14.11
C GLY A 273 -0.55 -0.98 -14.18
N GLY A 274 -1.48 -1.91 -14.29
CA GLY A 274 -1.21 -3.33 -14.56
C GLY A 274 -0.38 -3.50 -15.83
N GLY A 275 0.89 -3.84 -15.65
CA GLY A 275 1.86 -4.12 -16.69
C GLY A 275 3.25 -4.36 -16.05
N PRO A 276 4.10 -5.22 -16.63
CA PRO A 276 5.40 -5.56 -16.08
C PRO A 276 6.39 -4.43 -16.37
N ASP A 277 6.27 -3.31 -15.66
CA ASP A 277 7.00 -2.10 -16.04
C ASP A 277 8.16 -1.83 -15.07
N ALA A 278 8.98 -2.85 -14.83
CA ALA A 278 10.27 -2.72 -14.16
C ALA A 278 11.09 -1.60 -14.82
N ALA A 279 11.03 -1.49 -16.15
CA ALA A 279 11.62 -0.41 -16.93
C ALA A 279 11.08 0.97 -16.54
N ARG A 280 9.75 1.16 -16.44
CA ARG A 280 9.17 2.43 -15.98
C ARG A 280 9.54 2.77 -14.54
N LEU A 281 9.59 1.78 -13.64
CA LEU A 281 10.03 2.00 -12.27
C LEU A 281 11.50 2.43 -12.21
N ARG A 282 12.37 1.81 -13.02
CA ARG A 282 13.78 2.20 -13.16
C ARG A 282 13.91 3.60 -13.77
N ALA A 283 13.19 3.91 -14.83
CA ALA A 283 13.18 5.25 -15.43
C ALA A 283 12.76 6.33 -14.42
N ARG A 284 11.75 6.05 -13.58
CA ARG A 284 11.34 6.94 -12.48
C ARG A 284 12.43 7.07 -11.41
N LEU A 285 13.17 6.00 -11.09
CA LEU A 285 14.31 6.08 -10.18
C LEU A 285 15.42 6.96 -10.74
N THR A 286 15.76 6.79 -12.02
CA THR A 286 16.76 7.62 -12.71
C THR A 286 16.34 9.08 -12.78
N ALA A 287 15.05 9.35 -13.01
CA ALA A 287 14.53 10.73 -12.99
C ALA A 287 14.59 11.37 -11.59
N LEU A 288 14.44 10.59 -10.52
CA LEU A 288 14.59 11.07 -9.14
C LEU A 288 16.06 11.32 -8.76
N PHE A 289 16.97 10.50 -9.28
CA PHE A 289 18.40 10.58 -8.98
C PHE A 289 19.26 10.58 -10.26
N PRO A 290 19.21 11.65 -11.07
CA PRO A 290 19.89 11.71 -12.36
C PRO A 290 21.43 11.74 -12.26
N HIS A 291 21.98 12.02 -11.07
CA HIS A 291 23.42 12.14 -10.83
C HIS A 291 23.99 11.01 -9.98
N ALA A 292 23.17 10.01 -9.63
CA ALA A 292 23.61 8.81 -8.92
C ALA A 292 24.24 7.77 -9.86
N CYS A 293 25.10 6.92 -9.30
CA CYS A 293 25.53 5.69 -9.95
C CYS A 293 24.50 4.59 -9.64
N HIS A 294 23.82 4.08 -10.65
CA HIS A 294 22.77 3.07 -10.51
C HIS A 294 23.33 1.68 -10.75
N ASP A 295 23.27 0.83 -9.74
CA ASP A 295 23.53 -0.60 -9.85
C ASP A 295 22.17 -1.32 -9.93
N GLU A 296 21.84 -1.82 -11.11
CA GLU A 296 20.61 -2.57 -11.35
C GLU A 296 20.76 -4.04 -10.94
N ASP A 297 19.66 -4.62 -10.45
CA ASP A 297 19.50 -6.05 -10.20
C ASP A 297 20.61 -6.68 -9.32
N ASP A 298 21.00 -5.97 -8.25
CA ASP A 298 21.90 -6.50 -7.23
C ASP A 298 21.30 -7.79 -6.62
N PRO A 299 21.92 -8.98 -6.80
CA PRO A 299 21.34 -10.25 -6.35
C PRO A 299 21.16 -10.32 -4.84
N ALA A 300 22.11 -9.76 -4.07
CA ALA A 300 22.06 -9.78 -2.62
C ALA A 300 20.95 -8.85 -2.09
N LEU A 301 20.76 -7.69 -2.73
CA LEU A 301 19.60 -6.83 -2.43
C LEU A 301 18.29 -7.49 -2.88
N GLY A 302 18.29 -8.20 -4.01
CA GLY A 302 17.14 -8.91 -4.55
C GLY A 302 16.56 -9.92 -3.58
N GLU A 303 17.40 -10.76 -2.96
CA GLU A 303 16.97 -11.73 -1.94
C GLU A 303 16.37 -11.05 -0.70
N LEU A 304 17.03 -10.00 -0.20
CA LEU A 304 16.54 -9.24 0.95
C LEU A 304 15.20 -8.57 0.64
N VAL A 305 15.05 -8.00 -0.55
CA VAL A 305 13.80 -7.38 -1.00
C VAL A 305 12.71 -8.44 -1.12
N ALA A 306 12.96 -9.58 -1.77
CA ALA A 306 11.97 -10.65 -1.89
C ALA A 306 11.44 -11.12 -0.52
N GLN A 307 12.33 -11.29 0.45
CA GLN A 307 11.95 -11.64 1.82
C GLN A 307 11.20 -10.51 2.55
N ALA A 308 11.58 -9.26 2.34
CA ALA A 308 10.89 -8.12 2.93
C ALA A 308 9.50 -7.92 2.35
N LEU A 309 9.33 -8.12 1.03
CA LEU A 309 8.02 -8.00 0.36
C LEU A 309 7.02 -9.03 0.88
N SER A 310 7.44 -10.28 1.09
CA SER A 310 6.55 -11.31 1.63
C SER A 310 6.07 -10.99 3.05
N ARG A 311 6.93 -10.37 3.89
CA ARG A 311 6.57 -9.92 5.24
C ARG A 311 5.82 -8.60 5.28
N ALA A 312 5.96 -7.76 4.25
CA ALA A 312 5.34 -6.44 4.17
C ALA A 312 3.88 -6.48 3.69
N GLU A 313 3.37 -7.63 3.25
CA GLU A 313 2.03 -7.78 2.68
C GLU A 313 0.92 -7.29 3.62
N LEU A 314 0.03 -6.45 3.07
CA LEU A 314 -1.04 -5.80 3.84
C LEU A 314 -2.14 -6.79 4.23
N PRO A 315 -2.81 -6.58 5.38
CA PRO A 315 -3.95 -7.41 5.76
C PRO A 315 -5.05 -7.33 4.70
N ASP A 316 -5.60 -8.47 4.28
CA ASP A 316 -6.58 -8.53 3.20
C ASP A 316 -7.86 -7.74 3.54
N SER A 317 -8.29 -7.81 4.80
CA SER A 317 -9.42 -7.03 5.33
C SER A 317 -9.30 -5.51 5.07
N GLY A 318 -8.07 -4.98 5.03
CA GLY A 318 -7.84 -3.59 4.61
C GLY A 318 -7.63 -3.46 3.12
N ARG A 319 -6.96 -4.40 2.46
CA ARG A 319 -6.65 -4.36 1.03
C ARG A 319 -7.90 -4.23 0.15
N GLU A 320 -9.00 -4.87 0.56
CA GLU A 320 -10.26 -4.85 -0.18
C GLU A 320 -11.12 -3.60 0.09
N LEU A 321 -10.95 -2.97 1.25
CA LEU A 321 -11.87 -1.93 1.74
C LEU A 321 -11.25 -0.53 1.78
N LEU A 322 -9.92 -0.41 1.86
CA LEU A 322 -9.25 0.88 1.99
C LEU A 322 -8.90 1.52 0.64
N PRO A 323 -8.82 2.86 0.57
CA PRO A 323 -8.43 3.56 -0.64
C PRO A 323 -7.01 3.16 -1.14
N PRO A 324 -6.79 3.04 -2.46
CA PRO A 324 -5.49 2.65 -3.03
C PRO A 324 -4.31 3.54 -2.60
N THR A 325 -4.56 4.84 -2.39
CA THR A 325 -3.55 5.79 -1.93
C THR A 325 -3.06 5.47 -0.51
N ALA A 326 -3.99 5.15 0.40
CA ALA A 326 -3.68 4.76 1.77
C ALA A 326 -2.92 3.43 1.79
N LEU A 327 -3.40 2.44 1.03
CA LEU A 327 -2.75 1.13 0.91
C LEU A 327 -1.29 1.27 0.43
N ARG A 328 -1.03 2.08 -0.59
CA ARG A 328 0.34 2.35 -1.07
C ARG A 328 1.23 2.99 -0.01
N THR A 329 0.70 3.93 0.78
CA THR A 329 1.46 4.54 1.88
C THR A 329 1.82 3.49 2.93
N CYS A 330 0.86 2.64 3.30
CA CYS A 330 1.06 1.57 4.29
C CYS A 330 2.07 0.53 3.81
N LEU A 331 1.94 0.06 2.57
CA LEU A 331 2.84 -0.93 1.99
C LEU A 331 4.28 -0.41 1.93
N ARG A 332 4.47 0.83 1.45
CA ARG A 332 5.81 1.46 1.41
C ARG A 332 6.44 1.57 2.79
N GLU A 333 5.63 1.92 3.80
CA GLU A 333 6.11 2.01 5.17
C GLU A 333 6.50 0.65 5.74
N ARG A 334 5.70 -0.40 5.50
CA ARG A 334 6.06 -1.76 5.92
C ARG A 334 7.32 -2.27 5.22
N ILE A 335 7.46 -2.04 3.92
CA ILE A 335 8.68 -2.39 3.18
C ILE A 335 9.90 -1.73 3.83
N ARG A 336 9.81 -0.45 4.22
CA ARG A 336 10.91 0.22 4.92
C ARG A 336 11.20 -0.37 6.31
N GLN A 337 10.17 -0.71 7.07
CA GLN A 337 10.32 -1.32 8.40
C GLN A 337 11.00 -2.68 8.31
N GLU A 338 10.61 -3.51 7.33
CA GLU A 338 11.20 -4.83 7.08
C GLU A 338 12.65 -4.78 6.57
N LEU A 339 13.02 -3.67 5.93
CA LEU A 339 14.38 -3.41 5.44
C LEU A 339 15.23 -2.59 6.43
N THR A 340 14.77 -2.40 7.67
CA THR A 340 15.58 -1.75 8.71
C THR A 340 16.05 -2.82 9.69
N PRO A 341 17.36 -3.11 9.82
CA PRO A 341 18.53 -2.36 9.35
C PRO A 341 19.17 -3.05 8.15
N LEU A 342 19.03 -2.52 6.92
CA LEU A 342 19.84 -3.01 5.81
C LEU A 342 21.32 -2.93 6.21
N PRO A 343 22.07 -4.06 6.22
CA PRO A 343 23.48 -4.05 6.55
C PRO A 343 24.21 -3.19 5.51
N THR A 344 25.09 -2.31 5.98
CA THR A 344 26.02 -1.57 5.13
C THR A 344 26.81 -2.57 4.28
N PRO A 345 26.93 -2.39 2.96
CA PRO A 345 27.87 -3.20 2.19
C PRO A 345 29.26 -3.00 2.80
N HIS A 346 29.94 -4.10 3.13
CA HIS A 346 31.36 -4.04 3.49
C HIS A 346 32.13 -3.32 2.37
N PRO A 347 33.13 -2.49 2.68
CA PRO A 347 33.95 -1.84 1.66
C PRO A 347 34.81 -2.90 0.97
N THR A 348 34.32 -3.49 -0.12
CA THR A 348 35.19 -4.20 -1.06
C THR A 348 35.92 -3.17 -1.89
N ALA A 349 37.22 -3.08 -1.64
CA ALA A 349 38.27 -2.45 -2.45
C ALA A 349 38.08 -0.96 -2.77
N LYS A 350 39.01 -0.18 -2.19
CA LYS A 350 39.38 1.17 -2.63
C LYS A 350 39.54 1.18 -4.17
N PRO A 351 39.00 2.15 -4.91
CA PRO A 351 39.27 2.25 -6.35
C PRO A 351 40.78 2.39 -6.54
N ASP A 352 41.34 1.54 -7.40
CA ASP A 352 42.75 1.61 -7.80
C ASP A 352 43.07 3.03 -8.29
N PRO A 353 44.14 3.67 -7.81
CA PRO A 353 44.56 4.94 -8.36
C PRO A 353 44.96 4.74 -9.82
N LEU A 354 44.34 5.54 -10.70
CA LEU A 354 44.70 5.65 -12.12
C LEU A 354 46.23 5.71 -12.27
N PRO A 355 46.82 4.95 -13.21
CA PRO A 355 48.26 4.98 -13.41
C PRO A 355 48.67 6.38 -13.85
N THR A 356 49.46 7.04 -13.02
CA THR A 356 50.14 8.27 -13.37
C THR A 356 51.07 7.97 -14.55
N LEU A 357 50.72 8.46 -15.73
CA LEU A 357 51.64 8.62 -16.85
C LEU A 357 52.80 9.50 -16.36
N ARG A 358 53.94 8.88 -16.07
CA ARG A 358 55.20 9.60 -15.94
C ARG A 358 55.63 9.99 -17.35
N ALA A 359 55.66 11.30 -17.60
CA ALA A 359 56.45 11.86 -18.68
C ALA A 359 57.93 11.54 -18.41
N GLY A 360 58.58 10.91 -19.39
CA GLY A 360 60.01 10.64 -19.48
C GLY A 360 60.38 10.61 -20.94
#